data_AF-A0A0B6ZRH5-F1
#
_entry.id   AF-A0A0B6ZRH5-F1
#
_cell.length_a   1.000
_cell.length_b   1.000
_cell.length_c   1.000
_cell.angle_alpha   90.00
_cell.angle_beta   90.00
_cell.angle_gamma   90.00
#
_symmetry.space_group_name_H-M   'P 1'
#
loop_
_entity.id
_entity.type
_entity.pdbx_description
1 polymer ?
#
loop_
_entity_poly.entity_id
_entity_poly.type
_entity_poly.pdbx_seq_one_letter_code
_entity_poly.pdbx_strand_id
1 'polypeptide(L)'
;FAYHYSKLNFHFWNLEDEKFHYKLHNTLALVILLKIMANNESIKDALSTDQIRKEDRDSRTLFVKNLPTYYSVNQVREISDDIKQVRIRPTFKTIKKKSVRMVYAYLEFDSEAQADKNYKILAETVIDGNKLIVDYLGAKSNTFNMLKHEPEEINELLLYITGLPENTTEEELQELFPDSTEVVLP
;
A
#
# COMPACT_ATOMS: atom_id res chain seq x y z
N PHE A 1 18.30 -31.43 16.15
CA PHE A 1 17.07 -31.74 15.39
C PHE A 1 15.90 -31.84 16.37
N ALA A 2 15.24 -30.70 16.63
CA ALA A 2 13.89 -30.59 17.19
C ALA A 2 13.13 -29.77 16.13
N TYR A 3 11.88 -30.07 15.76
CA TYR A 3 10.71 -29.97 16.61
C TYR A 3 9.69 -31.10 16.37
N HIS A 4 8.98 -31.37 17.45
CA HIS A 4 7.95 -32.37 17.65
C HIS A 4 6.59 -31.79 17.21
N TYR A 5 5.94 -32.39 16.21
CA TYR A 5 4.52 -32.15 15.94
C TYR A 5 3.71 -33.29 16.56
N SER A 6 3.11 -33.03 17.72
CA SER A 6 2.18 -33.94 18.39
C SER A 6 0.87 -34.02 17.61
N LYS A 7 0.53 -35.24 17.18
CA LYS A 7 -0.77 -35.63 16.63
C LYS A 7 -1.90 -35.24 17.59
N LEU A 8 -2.80 -34.36 17.14
CA LEU A 8 -4.12 -34.18 17.76
C LEU A 8 -4.91 -35.48 17.55
N ASN A 9 -5.16 -36.18 18.66
CA ASN A 9 -5.97 -37.39 18.72
C ASN A 9 -7.43 -37.06 18.36
N PHE A 10 -7.91 -37.56 17.23
CA PHE A 10 -9.34 -37.68 16.95
C PHE A 10 -9.88 -38.87 17.74
N HIS A 11 -10.51 -38.61 18.88
CA HIS A 11 -11.34 -39.61 19.56
C HIS A 11 -12.73 -39.63 18.91
N PHE A 12 -12.98 -40.69 18.14
CA PHE A 12 -14.33 -41.12 17.76
C PHE A 12 -15.11 -41.46 19.03
N TRP A 13 -16.16 -40.72 19.32
CA TRP A 13 -17.17 -41.09 20.31
C TRP A 13 -18.44 -41.53 19.59
N ASN A 14 -18.81 -42.80 19.82
CA ASN A 14 -20.02 -43.43 19.31
C ASN A 14 -21.26 -42.78 19.95
N LEU A 15 -22.24 -42.50 19.09
CA LEU A 15 -23.59 -42.07 19.43
C LEU A 15 -24.34 -43.21 20.11
N GLU A 16 -24.76 -43.01 21.35
CA GLU A 16 -26.05 -43.48 21.85
C GLU A 16 -26.42 -42.68 23.11
N ASP A 17 -27.62 -42.09 23.07
CA ASP A 17 -28.35 -41.45 24.18
C ASP A 17 -27.87 -40.12 24.78
N GLU A 18 -27.99 -39.03 24.00
CA GLU A 18 -28.39 -37.70 24.52
C GLU A 18 -28.92 -36.76 23.41
N LYS A 19 -29.89 -37.26 22.62
CA LYS A 19 -30.60 -36.47 21.61
C LYS A 19 -31.63 -35.57 22.28
N PHE A 20 -31.27 -34.35 22.67
CA PHE A 20 -32.12 -33.15 22.47
C PHE A 20 -31.47 -31.84 22.97
N HIS A 21 -30.43 -31.88 23.82
CA HIS A 21 -29.79 -30.67 24.35
C HIS A 21 -28.53 -30.17 23.59
N TYR A 22 -28.01 -30.92 22.62
CA TYR A 22 -26.78 -30.55 21.87
C TYR A 22 -27.00 -29.98 20.46
N LYS A 23 -28.25 -29.89 19.98
CA LYS A 23 -28.52 -29.50 18.58
C LYS A 23 -28.43 -27.99 18.31
N LEU A 24 -28.47 -27.16 19.36
CA LEU A 24 -28.39 -25.69 19.26
C LEU A 24 -26.95 -25.14 19.40
N HIS A 25 -26.10 -25.79 20.19
CA HIS A 25 -24.70 -25.34 20.36
C HIS A 25 -23.81 -25.66 19.15
N ASN A 26 -24.15 -26.68 18.37
CA ASN A 26 -23.34 -27.07 17.22
C ASN A 26 -23.69 -26.29 15.95
N THR A 27 -24.94 -25.85 15.78
CA THR A 27 -25.35 -25.04 14.62
C THR A 27 -24.81 -23.62 14.70
N LEU A 28 -24.86 -22.97 15.88
CA LEU A 28 -24.25 -21.65 16.08
C LEU A 28 -22.74 -21.69 15.85
N ALA A 29 -22.04 -22.68 16.41
CA ALA A 29 -20.61 -22.87 16.19
C ALA A 29 -20.28 -23.12 14.71
N LEU A 30 -21.05 -23.97 14.00
CA LEU A 30 -20.89 -24.19 12.56
C LEU A 30 -21.16 -22.93 11.73
N VAL A 31 -22.19 -22.16 12.06
CA VAL A 31 -22.51 -20.91 11.36
C VAL A 31 -21.42 -19.86 11.58
N ILE A 32 -20.88 -19.77 12.80
CA ILE A 32 -19.74 -18.90 13.11
C ILE A 32 -18.50 -19.37 12.34
N LEU A 33 -18.21 -20.66 12.32
CA LEU A 33 -17.07 -21.23 11.58
C LEU A 33 -17.20 -20.98 10.07
N LEU A 34 -18.39 -21.17 9.49
CA LEU A 34 -18.68 -20.90 8.09
C LEU A 34 -18.55 -19.41 7.76
N LYS A 35 -19.01 -18.52 8.64
CA LYS A 35 -18.81 -17.06 8.50
C LYS A 35 -17.33 -16.68 8.57
N ILE A 36 -16.56 -17.27 9.48
CA ILE A 36 -15.12 -17.02 9.59
C ILE A 36 -14.39 -17.51 8.33
N MET A 37 -14.74 -18.69 7.82
CA MET A 37 -14.15 -19.23 6.59
C MET A 37 -14.49 -18.37 5.37
N ALA A 38 -15.75 -17.98 5.19
CA ALA A 38 -16.16 -17.09 4.11
C ALA A 38 -15.49 -15.71 4.20
N ASN A 39 -15.39 -15.14 5.41
CA ASN A 39 -14.66 -13.90 5.64
C ASN A 39 -13.17 -14.05 5.30
N ASN A 40 -12.53 -15.16 5.69
CA ASN A 40 -11.12 -15.42 5.37
C ASN A 40 -10.84 -15.56 3.86
N GLU A 41 -11.78 -16.12 3.10
CA GLU A 41 -11.69 -16.15 1.62
C GLU A 41 -11.84 -14.74 1.03
N SER A 42 -12.85 -13.99 1.46
CA SER A 42 -13.03 -12.58 1.05
C SER A 42 -11.83 -11.71 1.39
N ILE A 43 -11.21 -11.91 2.55
CA ILE A 43 -9.99 -11.22 3.01
C ILE A 43 -8.83 -11.54 2.07
N LYS A 44 -8.61 -12.82 1.75
CA LYS A 44 -7.55 -13.22 0.79
C LYS A 44 -7.78 -12.62 -0.59
N ASP A 45 -9.01 -12.60 -1.04
CA ASP A 45 -9.38 -12.00 -2.33
C ASP A 45 -9.15 -10.48 -2.30
N ALA A 46 -9.58 -9.78 -1.24
CA ALA A 46 -9.36 -8.35 -1.06
C ALA A 46 -7.86 -8.00 -1.01
N LEU A 47 -7.09 -8.69 -0.18
CA LEU A 47 -5.62 -8.57 -0.10
C LEU A 47 -4.95 -8.79 -1.45
N SER A 48 -5.40 -9.79 -2.22
CA SER A 48 -4.88 -10.04 -3.56
C SER A 48 -5.20 -8.90 -4.52
N THR A 49 -6.41 -8.33 -4.45
CA THR A 49 -6.81 -7.24 -5.35
C THR A 49 -6.06 -5.95 -5.06
N ASP A 50 -5.80 -5.62 -3.78
CA ASP A 50 -5.05 -4.42 -3.42
C ASP A 50 -3.56 -4.55 -3.74
N GLN A 51 -2.99 -5.74 -3.58
CA GLN A 51 -1.65 -6.04 -4.08
C GLN A 51 -1.57 -5.84 -5.60
N ILE A 52 -2.53 -6.38 -6.36
CA ILE A 52 -2.59 -6.19 -7.82
C ILE A 52 -2.72 -4.70 -8.18
N ARG A 53 -3.60 -3.94 -7.53
CA ARG A 53 -3.75 -2.50 -7.77
C ARG A 53 -2.47 -1.72 -7.45
N LYS A 54 -1.77 -2.10 -6.38
CA LYS A 54 -0.50 -1.49 -5.98
C LYS A 54 0.59 -1.79 -6.99
N GLU A 55 0.75 -3.05 -7.38
CA GLU A 55 1.74 -3.49 -8.36
C GLU A 55 1.49 -2.85 -9.73
N ASP A 56 0.23 -2.79 -10.17
CA ASP A 56 -0.16 -2.09 -11.39
C ASP A 56 0.28 -0.63 -11.32
N ARG A 57 -0.14 0.12 -10.29
CA ARG A 57 0.25 1.53 -10.12
C ARG A 57 1.77 1.72 -10.06
N ASP A 58 2.47 0.86 -9.33
CA ASP A 58 3.92 0.95 -9.17
C ASP A 58 4.64 0.68 -10.49
N SER A 59 4.14 -0.24 -11.33
CA SER A 59 4.72 -0.53 -12.66
C SER A 59 4.66 0.67 -13.63
N ARG A 60 3.66 1.54 -13.47
CA ARG A 60 3.44 2.78 -14.24
C ARG A 60 3.97 4.02 -13.52
N THR A 61 4.78 3.87 -12.47
CA THR A 61 5.33 4.98 -11.70
C THR A 61 6.85 4.98 -11.70
N LEU A 62 7.45 6.15 -11.98
CA LEU A 62 8.88 6.38 -11.83
C LEU A 62 9.20 7.18 -10.58
N PHE A 63 10.32 6.84 -9.97
CA PHE A 63 10.92 7.57 -8.88
C PHE A 63 12.03 8.48 -9.40
N VAL A 64 11.99 9.77 -9.04
CA VAL A 64 12.95 10.77 -9.49
C VAL A 64 13.58 11.48 -8.30
N LYS A 65 14.91 11.46 -8.22
CA LYS A 65 15.75 12.16 -7.23
C LYS A 65 16.55 13.26 -7.90
N ASN A 66 17.15 14.10 -7.06
CA ASN A 66 18.04 15.20 -7.45
C ASN A 66 17.32 16.33 -8.20
N LEU A 67 16.03 16.50 -7.94
CA LEU A 67 15.28 17.68 -8.37
C LEU A 67 15.69 18.92 -7.54
N PRO A 68 15.72 20.13 -8.12
CA PRO A 68 15.93 21.35 -7.35
C PRO A 68 14.86 21.52 -6.27
N THR A 69 15.22 22.00 -5.08
CA THR A 69 14.29 22.08 -3.93
C THR A 69 13.11 23.03 -4.13
N TYR A 70 13.17 23.90 -5.14
CA TYR A 70 12.12 24.84 -5.51
C TYR A 70 11.27 24.36 -6.70
N TYR A 71 11.58 23.22 -7.31
CA TYR A 71 10.82 22.73 -8.46
C TYR A 71 9.38 22.41 -8.06
N SER A 72 8.44 23.00 -8.78
CA SER A 72 7.00 22.83 -8.56
C SER A 72 6.45 21.63 -9.34
N VAL A 73 5.26 21.18 -8.96
CA VAL A 73 4.50 20.13 -9.65
C VAL A 73 4.34 20.44 -11.15
N ASN A 74 4.05 21.70 -11.50
CA ASN A 74 3.86 22.12 -12.88
C ASN A 74 5.15 22.04 -13.69
N GLN A 75 6.27 22.53 -13.13
CA GLN A 75 7.57 22.47 -13.81
C GLN A 75 8.06 21.03 -14.02
N VAL A 76 7.75 20.11 -13.10
CA VAL A 76 8.04 18.69 -13.31
C VAL A 76 7.21 18.12 -14.45
N ARG A 77 5.94 18.53 -14.57
CA ARG A 77 5.05 18.08 -15.64
C ARG A 77 5.48 18.58 -17.01
N GLU A 78 6.09 19.77 -17.09
CA GLU A 78 6.65 20.33 -18.33
C GLU A 78 7.82 19.51 -18.90
N ILE A 79 8.43 18.60 -18.12
CA ILE A 79 9.50 17.73 -18.62
C ILE A 79 8.94 16.70 -19.61
N SER A 80 7.69 16.27 -19.43
CA SER A 80 7.01 15.35 -20.34
C SER A 80 5.49 15.42 -20.20
N ASP A 81 4.82 15.61 -21.33
CA ASP A 81 3.36 15.65 -21.42
C ASP A 81 2.69 14.31 -21.05
N ASP A 82 3.45 13.21 -21.06
CA ASP A 82 2.94 11.88 -20.67
C ASP A 82 2.73 11.76 -19.14
N ILE A 83 3.18 12.72 -18.34
CA ILE A 83 3.09 12.68 -16.87
C ILE A 83 1.65 12.96 -16.40
N LYS A 84 0.98 11.89 -15.96
CA LYS A 84 -0.39 11.96 -15.43
C LYS A 84 -0.45 12.57 -14.05
N GLN A 85 0.42 12.16 -13.13
CA GLN A 85 0.43 12.66 -11.75
C GLN A 85 1.85 12.87 -11.26
N VAL A 86 2.07 13.97 -10.54
CA VAL A 86 3.33 14.30 -9.90
C VAL A 86 3.12 14.36 -8.39
N ARG A 87 3.91 13.60 -7.64
CA ARG A 87 3.92 13.64 -6.16
C ARG A 87 5.31 13.99 -5.69
N ILE A 88 5.55 15.27 -5.39
CA ILE A 88 6.81 15.76 -4.82
C ILE A 88 6.80 15.53 -3.30
N ARG A 89 7.93 15.08 -2.77
CA ARG A 89 8.15 14.88 -1.33
C ARG A 89 9.48 15.50 -0.91
N PRO A 90 9.50 16.35 0.12
CA PRO A 90 10.74 16.82 0.71
C PRO A 90 11.37 15.73 1.58
N THR A 91 12.70 15.73 1.65
CA THR A 91 13.47 14.94 2.59
C THR A 91 14.62 15.77 3.14
N PHE A 92 15.14 15.39 4.30
CA PHE A 92 16.24 16.08 4.94
C PHE A 92 17.37 15.09 5.16
N LYS A 93 18.58 15.46 4.73
CA LYS A 93 19.77 14.66 4.93
C LYS A 93 20.84 15.49 5.63
N THR A 94 21.43 14.94 6.68
CA THR A 94 22.57 15.58 7.34
C THR A 94 23.83 15.37 6.51
N ILE A 95 24.40 16.46 5.99
CA ILE A 95 25.65 16.46 5.23
C ILE A 95 26.60 17.44 5.91
N LYS A 96 27.80 16.97 6.29
CA LYS A 96 28.81 17.81 6.97
C LYS A 96 28.24 18.57 8.18
N LYS A 97 27.45 17.88 9.01
CA LYS A 97 26.76 18.44 10.20
C LYS A 97 25.71 19.53 9.91
N LYS A 98 25.31 19.74 8.64
CA LYS A 98 24.22 20.63 8.26
C LYS A 98 23.04 19.80 7.75
N SER A 99 21.83 20.14 8.17
CA SER A 99 20.61 19.58 7.57
C SER A 99 20.41 20.20 6.20
N VAL A 100 20.43 19.37 5.15
CA VAL A 100 20.22 19.79 3.77
C VAL A 100 18.87 19.27 3.31
N ARG A 101 18.00 20.19 2.88
CA ARG A 101 16.72 19.83 2.25
C ARG A 101 17.00 19.29 0.85
N MET A 102 16.36 18.19 0.52
CA MET A 102 16.33 17.59 -0.80
C MET A 102 14.89 17.30 -1.17
N VAL A 103 14.62 17.10 -2.45
CA VAL A 103 13.30 16.70 -2.94
C VAL A 103 13.42 15.52 -3.88
N TYR A 104 12.42 14.67 -3.84
CA TYR A 104 12.21 13.59 -4.80
C TYR A 104 10.76 13.60 -5.25
N ALA A 105 10.47 12.97 -6.38
CA ALA A 105 9.12 12.90 -6.92
C ALA A 105 8.77 11.47 -7.34
N TYR A 106 7.49 11.14 -7.24
CA TYR A 106 6.91 10.01 -7.94
C TYR A 106 6.11 10.54 -9.13
N LEU A 107 6.40 10.02 -10.32
CA LEU A 107 5.77 10.41 -11.57
C LEU A 107 4.96 9.22 -12.07
N GLU A 108 3.64 9.35 -12.06
CA GLU A 108 2.73 8.32 -12.54
C GLU A 108 2.35 8.60 -14.00
N PHE A 109 2.34 7.56 -14.81
CA PHE A 109 2.01 7.58 -16.24
C PHE A 109 0.71 6.82 -16.50
N ASP A 110 0.18 6.84 -17.73
CA ASP A 110 -1.02 6.06 -18.07
C ASP A 110 -0.73 4.57 -18.31
N SER A 111 0.52 4.20 -18.59
CA SER A 111 0.92 2.81 -18.76
C SER A 111 2.38 2.58 -18.42
N GLU A 112 2.73 1.32 -18.16
CA GLU A 112 4.11 0.91 -17.96
C GLU A 112 4.99 1.24 -19.19
N ALA A 113 4.45 1.11 -20.40
CA ALA A 113 5.16 1.47 -21.63
C ALA A 113 5.51 2.97 -21.70
N GLN A 114 4.62 3.84 -21.22
CA GLN A 114 4.92 5.27 -21.11
C GLN A 114 5.96 5.55 -20.02
N ALA A 115 5.92 4.83 -18.90
CA ALA A 115 6.95 4.93 -17.87
C ALA A 115 8.33 4.53 -18.45
N ASP A 116 8.43 3.40 -19.15
CA ASP A 116 9.68 2.93 -19.77
C ASP A 116 10.23 3.93 -20.82
N LYS A 117 9.36 4.55 -21.61
CA LYS A 117 9.72 5.62 -22.56
C LYS A 117 10.30 6.83 -21.81
N ASN A 118 9.59 7.29 -20.78
CA ASN A 118 9.95 8.50 -20.04
C ASN A 118 11.14 8.31 -19.10
N TYR A 119 11.43 7.07 -18.68
CA TYR A 119 12.62 6.74 -17.92
C TYR A 119 13.88 7.23 -18.63
N LYS A 120 13.99 7.00 -19.95
CA LYS A 120 15.16 7.40 -20.74
C LYS A 120 15.29 8.92 -20.83
N ILE A 121 14.19 9.61 -21.12
CA ILE A 121 14.12 11.08 -21.22
C ILE A 121 14.54 11.70 -19.89
N LEU A 122 13.92 11.26 -18.79
CA LEU A 122 14.19 11.79 -17.47
C LEU A 122 15.62 11.47 -17.00
N ALA A 123 16.14 10.27 -17.30
CA ALA A 123 17.51 9.89 -16.93
C ALA A 123 18.58 10.69 -17.68
N GLU A 124 18.28 11.25 -18.86
CA GLU A 124 19.17 12.13 -19.61
C GLU A 124 18.97 13.62 -19.28
N THR A 125 17.88 13.97 -18.58
CA THR A 125 17.54 15.35 -18.25
C THR A 125 18.49 15.93 -17.19
N VAL A 126 18.95 17.16 -17.45
CA VAL A 126 19.81 17.95 -16.56
C VAL A 126 19.11 19.27 -16.26
N ILE A 127 18.88 19.55 -14.97
CA ILE A 127 18.19 20.76 -14.49
C ILE A 127 19.17 21.52 -13.60
N ASP A 128 19.49 22.76 -13.95
CA ASP A 128 20.43 23.61 -13.19
C ASP A 128 21.78 22.93 -12.92
N GLY A 129 22.28 22.17 -13.91
CA GLY A 129 23.52 21.39 -13.79
C GLY A 129 23.39 20.09 -13.00
N ASN A 130 22.21 19.79 -12.45
CA ASN A 130 21.92 18.55 -11.74
C ASN A 130 21.27 17.53 -12.69
N LYS A 131 21.99 16.45 -13.00
CA LYS A 131 21.41 15.31 -13.70
C LYS A 131 20.41 14.60 -12.80
N LEU A 132 19.22 14.32 -13.31
CA LEU A 132 18.21 13.59 -12.56
C LEU A 132 18.63 12.14 -12.33
N ILE A 133 18.23 11.60 -11.18
CA ILE A 133 18.43 10.19 -10.85
C ILE A 133 17.05 9.54 -10.90
N VAL A 134 16.85 8.62 -11.84
CA VAL A 134 15.56 7.98 -12.08
C VAL A 134 15.66 6.50 -11.77
N ASP A 135 14.63 5.96 -11.13
CA ASP A 135 14.47 4.52 -10.89
C ASP A 135 13.00 4.12 -11.10
N TYR A 136 12.76 2.84 -11.35
CA TYR A 136 11.39 2.29 -11.36
C TYR A 136 10.90 2.07 -9.93
N LEU A 137 9.58 1.94 -9.76
CA LEU A 137 8.99 1.34 -8.56
C LEU A 137 8.72 -0.16 -8.75
N GLY A 138 8.39 -0.84 -7.65
CA GLY A 138 8.03 -2.26 -7.65
C GLY A 138 9.17 -3.17 -8.15
N ALA A 139 8.79 -4.24 -8.83
CA ALA A 139 9.69 -5.33 -9.24
C ALA A 139 10.82 -4.90 -10.19
N LYS A 140 10.70 -3.77 -10.89
CA LYS A 140 11.74 -3.23 -11.78
C LYS A 140 12.76 -2.34 -11.07
N SER A 141 12.50 -1.98 -9.81
CA SER A 141 13.32 -1.02 -9.08
C SER A 141 14.71 -1.54 -8.74
N ASN A 142 15.75 -0.75 -8.98
CA ASN A 142 17.08 -1.10 -8.50
C ASN A 142 17.25 -0.83 -7.00
N THR A 143 16.53 0.17 -6.47
CA THR A 143 16.66 0.60 -5.07
C THR A 143 15.62 -0.02 -4.14
N PHE A 144 14.38 -0.21 -4.60
CA PHE A 144 13.27 -0.72 -3.78
C PHE A 144 13.17 -2.24 -3.76
N ASN A 145 13.73 -2.97 -4.73
CA ASN A 145 13.79 -4.43 -4.70
C ASN A 145 14.59 -5.01 -3.52
N MET A 146 15.47 -4.22 -2.92
CA MET A 146 16.23 -4.61 -1.73
C MET A 146 15.43 -4.49 -0.43
N LEU A 147 14.32 -3.75 -0.45
CA LEU A 147 13.42 -3.59 0.68
C LEU A 147 12.23 -4.54 0.47
N LYS A 148 12.44 -5.84 0.65
CA LYS A 148 11.32 -6.75 0.90
C LYS A 148 10.69 -6.30 2.22
N HIS A 149 9.73 -5.39 2.16
CA HIS A 149 8.80 -5.22 3.27
C HIS A 149 8.15 -6.58 3.47
N GLU A 150 8.26 -7.13 4.68
CA GLU A 150 7.29 -8.13 5.09
C GLU A 150 5.91 -7.54 4.84
N PRO A 151 4.93 -8.33 4.35
CA PRO A 151 3.60 -7.82 4.15
C PRO A 151 3.14 -7.21 5.47
N GLU A 152 3.02 -5.88 5.51
CA GLU A 152 2.45 -5.19 6.65
C GLU A 152 1.06 -5.80 6.88
N GLU A 153 0.73 -6.15 8.13
CA GLU A 153 -0.60 -6.64 8.46
C GLU A 153 -1.61 -5.53 8.14
N ILE A 154 -2.26 -5.64 6.98
CA ILE A 154 -3.25 -4.68 6.52
C ILE A 154 -4.51 -4.87 7.39
N ASN A 155 -4.93 -3.80 8.06
CA ASN A 155 -6.24 -3.76 8.71
C ASN A 155 -7.29 -3.29 7.70
N GLU A 156 -8.09 -4.20 7.18
CA GLU A 156 -9.11 -3.93 6.16
C GLU A 156 -10.25 -3.01 6.64
N LEU A 157 -10.45 -2.91 7.95
CA LEU A 157 -11.45 -2.03 8.55
C LEU A 157 -10.93 -0.61 8.76
N LEU A 158 -9.66 -0.35 8.40
CA LEU A 158 -9.01 0.93 8.59
C LEU A 158 -8.70 1.59 7.23
N LEU A 159 -9.45 2.64 6.91
CA LEU A 159 -9.25 3.45 5.71
C LEU A 159 -8.32 4.63 6.01
N TYR A 160 -7.15 4.66 5.37
CA TYR A 160 -6.25 5.81 5.42
C TYR A 160 -6.58 6.82 4.31
N ILE A 161 -7.00 8.02 4.70
CA ILE A 161 -7.26 9.13 3.78
C ILE A 161 -6.11 10.14 3.89
N THR A 162 -5.58 10.59 2.76
CA THR A 162 -4.50 11.59 2.73
C THR A 162 -4.89 12.76 1.82
N GLY A 163 -4.30 13.94 2.06
CA GLY A 163 -4.57 15.13 1.26
C GLY A 163 -5.84 15.87 1.65
N LEU A 164 -6.32 15.68 2.88
CA LEU A 164 -7.39 16.48 3.45
C LEU A 164 -6.90 17.92 3.70
N PRO A 165 -7.75 18.95 3.46
CA PRO A 165 -7.51 20.31 3.90
C PRO A 165 -7.23 20.41 5.41
N GLU A 166 -6.42 21.40 5.83
CA GLU A 166 -6.12 21.63 7.25
C GLU A 166 -7.35 21.96 8.11
N ASN A 167 -8.46 22.37 7.48
CA ASN A 167 -9.70 22.74 8.15
C ASN A 167 -10.78 21.64 8.10
N THR A 168 -10.47 20.43 7.61
CA THR A 168 -11.40 19.30 7.64
C THR A 168 -11.64 18.84 9.07
N THR A 169 -12.90 18.64 9.43
CA THR A 169 -13.28 18.18 10.78
C THR A 169 -13.67 16.70 10.79
N GLU A 170 -13.65 16.10 11.98
CA GLU A 170 -14.06 14.70 12.16
C GLU A 170 -15.55 14.51 11.84
N GLU A 171 -16.39 15.50 12.13
CA GLU A 171 -17.82 15.46 11.81
C GLU A 171 -18.07 15.39 10.31
N GLU A 172 -17.36 16.19 9.51
CA GLU A 172 -17.45 16.15 8.04
C GLU A 172 -17.06 14.77 7.49
N LEU A 173 -16.02 14.15 8.06
CA LEU A 173 -15.59 12.81 7.68
C LEU A 173 -16.59 11.74 8.12
N GLN A 174 -17.15 11.85 9.32
CA GLN A 174 -18.17 10.92 9.81
C GLN A 174 -19.46 11.00 8.97
N GLU A 175 -19.84 12.19 8.48
CA GLU A 175 -20.97 12.33 7.56
C GLU A 175 -20.69 11.66 6.20
N LEU A 176 -19.46 11.74 5.68
CA LEU A 176 -19.06 11.09 4.43
C LEU A 176 -18.94 9.57 4.55
N PHE A 177 -18.57 9.08 5.73
CA PHE A 177 -18.39 7.66 6.03
C PHE A 177 -19.29 7.27 7.23
N PRO A 178 -20.61 7.22 7.03
CA PRO A 178 -21.56 7.00 8.13
C PRO A 178 -21.38 5.65 8.83
N ASP A 179 -20.83 4.66 8.12
CA ASP A 179 -20.53 3.33 8.65
C ASP A 179 -19.19 3.27 9.43
N SER A 180 -18.44 4.37 9.49
CA SER A 180 -17.19 4.43 10.24
C SER A 180 -17.46 4.36 11.74
N THR A 181 -16.76 3.47 12.44
CA THR A 181 -16.84 3.35 13.90
C THR A 181 -15.97 4.36 14.63
N GLU A 182 -14.91 4.83 13.97
CA GLU A 182 -13.91 5.72 14.57
C GLU A 182 -13.29 6.58 13.46
N VAL A 183 -13.17 7.87 13.72
CA VAL A 183 -12.46 8.82 12.85
C VAL A 183 -11.39 9.48 13.70
N VAL A 184 -10.15 9.46 13.23
CA VAL A 184 -9.00 10.04 13.93
C VAL A 184 -8.23 10.94 12.99
N LEU A 185 -8.12 12.23 13.35
CA LEU A 185 -7.23 13.17 12.68
C LEU A 185 -5.89 13.29 13.44
N PRO A 186 -4.75 13.47 12.74
CA PRO A 186 -3.42 13.56 13.34
C PRO A 186 -3.14 14.88 14.07
#